data_AF-A0A9E0XIH6-F1
#
_entry.id   AF-A0A9E0XIH6-F1
#
_cell.length_a   1.000
_cell.length_b   1.000
_cell.length_c   1.000
_cell.angle_alpha   90.00
_cell.angle_beta   90.00
_cell.angle_gamma   90.00
#
_symmetry.space_group_name_H-M   'P 1'
#
loop_
_entity.id
_entity.type
_entity.pdbx_description
1 polymer ?
#
loop_
_entity_poly.entity_id
_entity_poly.type
_entity_poly.pdbx_seq_one_letter_code
_entity_poly.pdbx_strand_id
1 'polypeptide(L)'
;MRGKGVVLTSVDEEVKMRVDRAGKMTAEITAIDKDHFPLTDYEIVGESGVSYLVEIRSLTEKSNSCSCPDYHVNSLGICKHIQAVLNFIQESSCAPQAEKKRVAIFWDSELEKVVIEHLELHEDI
;
A
#
# COMPACT_ATOMS: atom_id res chain seq x y z
N MET A 1 35.21 -24.08 19.00
CA MET A 1 34.76 -23.26 17.86
C MET A 1 33.46 -23.84 17.33
N ARG A 2 32.30 -23.22 17.62
CA ARG A 2 31.02 -23.68 17.07
C ARG A 2 30.86 -23.03 15.70
N GLY A 3 31.07 -23.81 14.64
CA GLY A 3 30.78 -23.36 13.27
C GLY A 3 29.29 -23.04 13.18
N LYS A 4 28.96 -21.78 12.91
CA LYS A 4 27.59 -21.40 12.54
C LYS A 4 27.34 -21.99 11.16
N GLY A 5 26.55 -23.06 11.10
CA GLY A 5 26.07 -23.61 9.83
C GLY A 5 25.35 -22.51 9.06
N VAL A 6 25.72 -22.32 7.80
CA VAL A 6 25.00 -21.44 6.89
C VAL A 6 23.68 -22.15 6.56
N VAL A 7 22.57 -21.59 7.02
CA VAL A 7 21.25 -22.05 6.59
C VAL A 7 21.04 -21.49 5.19
N LEU A 8 20.98 -22.37 4.20
CA LEU A 8 20.63 -22.00 2.82
C LEU A 8 19.10 -22.01 2.72
N THR A 9 18.47 -20.88 3.04
CA THR A 9 17.04 -20.65 2.77
C THR A 9 16.87 -20.22 1.31
N SER A 10 15.77 -20.63 0.69
CA SER A 10 15.39 -20.13 -0.63
C SER A 10 14.96 -18.66 -0.55
N VAL A 11 15.08 -17.94 -1.66
CA VAL A 11 14.60 -16.55 -1.76
C VAL A 11 13.12 -16.46 -1.42
N ASP A 12 12.31 -17.43 -1.86
CA ASP A 12 10.86 -17.45 -1.61
C ASP A 12 10.54 -17.64 -0.12
N GLU A 13 11.32 -18.46 0.59
CA GLU A 13 11.18 -18.61 2.04
C GLU A 13 11.54 -17.31 2.77
N GLU A 14 12.64 -16.65 2.38
CA GLU A 14 13.04 -15.35 2.93
C GLU A 14 11.99 -14.25 2.70
N VAL A 15 11.35 -14.27 1.53
CA VAL A 15 10.22 -13.40 1.19
C VAL A 15 9.03 -13.72 2.08
N LYS A 16 8.64 -14.99 2.17
CA LYS A 16 7.51 -15.45 2.98
C LYS A 16 7.66 -15.05 4.45
N MET A 17 8.85 -15.22 5.03
CA MET A 17 9.11 -14.80 6.41
C MET A 17 8.92 -13.30 6.63
N ARG A 18 9.11 -12.46 5.61
CA ARG A 18 8.87 -11.01 5.71
C ARG A 18 7.39 -10.67 5.61
N VAL A 19 6.67 -11.35 4.72
CA VAL A 19 5.21 -11.26 4.61
C VAL A 19 4.55 -11.70 5.92
N ASP A 20 4.95 -12.85 6.46
CA ASP A 20 4.44 -13.37 7.73
C ASP A 20 4.70 -12.43 8.91
N ARG A 21 5.88 -11.78 8.94
CA ARG A 21 6.20 -10.78 9.96
C ARG A 21 5.39 -9.50 9.80
N ALA A 22 5.09 -9.08 8.57
CA ALA A 22 4.26 -7.92 8.31
C ALA A 22 2.82 -8.13 8.81
N GLY A 23 2.21 -9.29 8.52
CA GLY A 23 0.85 -9.61 8.96
C GLY A 23 0.68 -9.78 10.48
N LYS A 24 1.78 -9.87 11.25
CA LYS A 24 1.77 -9.98 12.72
C LYS A 24 2.25 -8.72 13.42
N MET A 25 2.71 -7.73 12.66
CA MET A 25 3.28 -6.51 13.21
C MET A 25 2.16 -5.58 13.65
N THR A 26 2.27 -5.05 14.87
CA THR A 26 1.50 -3.87 15.25
C THR A 26 2.26 -2.62 14.82
N ALA A 27 1.57 -1.73 14.08
CA ALA A 27 2.18 -0.52 13.55
C ALA A 27 1.15 0.58 13.38
N GLU A 28 1.58 1.81 13.59
CA GLU A 28 0.85 3.00 13.17
C GLU A 28 1.36 3.39 11.78
N ILE A 29 0.46 3.51 10.81
CA ILE A 29 0.78 3.82 9.41
C ILE A 29 0.04 5.10 9.01
N THR A 30 0.77 6.08 8.51
CA THR A 30 0.22 7.37 8.07
C THR A 30 0.68 7.67 6.65
N ALA A 31 -0.26 7.91 5.74
CA ALA A 31 0.05 8.47 4.42
C ALA A 31 0.48 9.93 4.58
N ILE A 32 1.66 10.28 4.05
CA ILE A 32 2.23 11.62 4.14
C ILE A 32 1.49 12.58 3.21
N ASP A 33 1.28 12.16 1.96
CA ASP A 33 0.48 12.88 0.97
C ASP A 33 -0.80 12.10 0.66
N LYS A 34 -1.91 12.60 1.18
CA LYS A 34 -3.22 11.96 1.01
C LYS A 34 -3.81 12.19 -0.38
N ASP A 35 -3.38 13.23 -1.10
CA ASP A 35 -3.91 13.57 -2.41
C ASP A 35 -3.43 12.57 -3.48
N HIS A 36 -2.28 11.94 -3.24
CA HIS A 36 -1.69 10.92 -4.12
C HIS A 36 -1.89 9.49 -3.62
N PHE A 37 -2.77 9.27 -2.64
CA PHE A 37 -3.10 7.92 -2.17
C PHE A 37 -3.64 7.04 -3.32
N PRO A 38 -3.19 5.77 -3.46
CA PRO A 38 -2.29 5.03 -2.56
C PRO A 38 -0.80 5.07 -2.95
N LEU A 39 -0.44 5.73 -4.06
CA LEU A 39 0.94 5.78 -4.57
C LEU A 39 1.67 7.00 -4.00
N THR A 40 1.85 6.97 -2.69
CA THR A 40 2.47 8.04 -1.91
C THR A 40 3.56 7.46 -1.00
N ASP A 41 4.24 8.36 -0.31
CA ASP A 41 5.09 8.05 0.81
C ASP A 41 4.25 7.87 2.09
N TYR A 42 4.70 6.95 2.93
CA TYR A 42 4.08 6.59 4.20
C TYR A 42 5.11 6.65 5.31
N GLU A 43 4.70 7.16 6.47
CA GLU A 43 5.42 6.94 7.71
C GLU A 43 4.83 5.70 8.40
N ILE A 44 5.70 4.80 8.85
CA ILE A 44 5.32 3.63 9.65
C ILE A 44 6.10 3.61 10.96
N VAL A 45 5.38 3.54 12.07
CA VAL A 45 5.95 3.42 13.43
C VAL A 45 5.63 2.03 13.94
N GLY A 46 6.68 1.22 14.15
CA GLY A 46 6.52 -0.14 14.69
C GLY A 46 6.55 -0.20 16.22
N GLU A 47 6.44 -1.41 16.77
CA GLU A 47 6.48 -1.69 18.22
C GLU A 47 7.66 -1.08 18.98
N SER A 48 8.81 -0.92 18.33
CA SER A 48 9.98 -0.30 18.96
C SER A 48 9.90 1.23 19.06
N GLY A 49 8.82 1.84 18.57
CA GLY A 49 8.65 3.30 18.49
C GLY A 49 9.52 3.99 17.43
N VAL A 50 10.24 3.22 16.61
CA VAL A 50 11.08 3.77 15.55
C VAL A 50 10.22 3.97 14.31
N SER A 51 10.30 5.16 13.71
CA SER A 51 9.64 5.47 12.45
C SER A 51 10.54 5.16 11.26
N TYR A 52 9.91 4.67 10.19
CA TYR A 52 10.54 4.47 8.88
C TYR A 52 9.68 5.12 7.80
N LEU A 53 10.35 5.60 6.76
CA LEU A 53 9.71 6.10 5.55
C LEU A 53 9.58 4.95 4.56
N VAL A 54 8.39 4.78 3.99
CA VAL A 54 8.08 3.78 2.97
C VAL A 54 7.53 4.48 1.76
N GLU A 55 8.17 4.32 0.61
CA GLU A 55 7.68 4.86 -0.65
C GLU A 55 6.95 3.77 -1.43
N ILE A 56 5.67 3.98 -1.70
CA ILE A 56 4.87 3.09 -2.53
C ILE A 56 4.77 3.67 -3.94
N ARG A 57 5.38 2.96 -4.89
CA ARG A 57 5.39 3.30 -6.33
C ARG A 57 4.62 2.27 -7.16
N SER A 58 4.44 1.06 -6.64
CA SER A 58 3.61 0.02 -7.23
C SER A 58 2.95 -0.87 -6.18
N LEU A 59 1.73 -1.32 -6.46
CA LEU A 59 1.00 -2.27 -5.59
C LEU A 59 1.32 -3.74 -5.94
N THR A 60 1.94 -3.99 -7.08
CA THR A 60 2.18 -5.35 -7.62
C THR A 60 3.65 -5.61 -7.93
N GLU A 61 4.38 -4.59 -8.34
CA GLU A 61 5.80 -4.70 -8.69
C GLU A 61 6.70 -4.38 -7.49
N LYS A 62 7.92 -4.92 -7.52
CA LYS A 62 8.94 -4.68 -6.48
C LYS A 62 9.72 -3.38 -6.72
N SER A 63 9.00 -2.28 -6.96
CA SER A 63 9.56 -0.93 -7.19
C SER A 63 9.41 0.02 -5.99
N ASN A 64 8.98 -0.53 -4.85
CA ASN A 64 8.80 0.20 -3.59
C ASN A 64 10.13 0.30 -2.81
N SER A 65 10.25 1.29 -1.94
CA SER A 65 11.45 1.50 -1.12
C SER A 65 11.12 1.71 0.35
N CYS A 66 12.08 1.47 1.24
CA CYS A 66 11.92 1.71 2.68
C CYS A 66 13.24 2.11 3.32
N SER A 67 13.21 3.05 4.27
CA SER A 67 14.39 3.52 5.00
C SER A 67 14.89 2.56 6.09
N CYS A 68 14.29 1.37 6.24
CA CYS A 68 14.67 0.45 7.31
C CYS A 68 15.97 -0.32 7.00
N PRO A 69 16.77 -0.68 8.02
CA PRO A 69 18.02 -1.39 7.81
C PRO A 69 17.89 -2.73 7.07
N ASP A 70 16.79 -3.47 7.30
CA ASP A 70 16.53 -4.75 6.62
C ASP A 70 16.43 -4.56 5.10
N TYR A 71 15.73 -3.52 4.64
CA TYR A 71 15.56 -3.25 3.21
C TYR A 71 16.91 -2.97 2.52
N HIS A 72 17.76 -2.16 3.15
CA HIS A 72 19.06 -1.78 2.59
C HIS A 72 20.03 -2.96 2.42
N VAL A 73 19.86 -4.05 3.17
CA VAL A 73 20.80 -5.20 3.14
C VAL A 73 20.23 -6.45 2.45
N ASN A 74 18.91 -6.60 2.33
CA ASN A 74 18.31 -7.87 1.90
C ASN A 74 18.26 -8.09 0.37
N SER A 75 18.41 -7.05 -0.45
CA SER A 75 18.35 -7.12 -1.94
C SER A 75 17.09 -7.77 -2.53
N LEU A 76 16.01 -7.93 -1.75
CA LEU A 76 14.77 -8.59 -2.18
C LEU A 76 13.76 -7.62 -2.82
N GLY A 77 14.01 -6.30 -2.70
CA GLY A 77 13.03 -5.26 -3.07
C GLY A 77 11.81 -5.20 -2.15
N ILE A 78 11.87 -5.89 -1.00
CA ILE A 78 10.79 -5.91 0.00
C ILE A 78 11.37 -5.94 1.42
N CYS A 79 10.59 -5.47 2.38
CA CYS A 79 10.83 -5.68 3.81
C CYS A 79 9.48 -5.82 4.52
N LYS A 80 9.48 -6.18 5.80
CA LYS A 80 8.21 -6.28 6.56
C LYS A 80 7.40 -4.98 6.55
N HIS A 81 8.05 -3.82 6.49
CA HIS A 81 7.37 -2.51 6.50
C HIS A 81 6.66 -2.22 5.18
N ILE A 82 7.31 -2.46 4.03
CA ILE A 82 6.68 -2.35 2.70
C ILE A 82 5.43 -3.25 2.65
N GLN A 83 5.57 -4.50 3.09
CA GLN A 83 4.46 -5.45 3.10
C GLN A 83 3.33 -5.00 4.06
N ALA A 84 3.66 -4.43 5.22
CA ALA A 84 2.66 -3.90 6.15
C ALA A 84 1.88 -2.71 5.55
N VAL A 85 2.56 -1.80 4.85
CA VAL A 85 1.91 -0.67 4.17
C VAL A 85 1.03 -1.17 3.01
N LEU A 86 1.47 -2.16 2.24
CA LEU A 86 0.63 -2.75 1.19
C LEU A 86 -0.63 -3.43 1.76
N ASN A 87 -0.52 -4.15 2.87
CA ASN A 87 -1.67 -4.71 3.58
C ASN A 87 -2.61 -3.60 4.05
N PHE A 88 -2.07 -2.54 4.66
CA PHE A 88 -2.86 -1.37 5.09
C PHE A 88 -3.61 -0.71 3.93
N ILE A 89 -2.98 -0.55 2.77
CA ILE A 89 -3.63 -0.01 1.56
C ILE A 89 -4.76 -0.95 1.11
N GLN A 90 -4.50 -2.26 1.10
CA GLN A 90 -5.50 -3.26 0.71
C GLN A 90 -6.71 -3.23 1.66
N GLU A 91 -6.49 -3.13 2.97
CA GLU A 91 -7.54 -3.03 3.98
C GLU A 91 -8.31 -1.69 3.86
N SER A 92 -7.59 -0.58 3.63
CA SER A 92 -8.18 0.75 3.47
C SER A 92 -9.01 0.88 2.18
N SER A 93 -8.59 0.20 1.12
CA SER A 93 -9.36 0.11 -0.14
C SER A 93 -10.54 -0.87 -0.05
N CYS A 94 -10.54 -1.75 0.96
CA CYS A 94 -11.64 -2.66 1.29
C CYS A 94 -12.63 -2.07 2.33
N ALA A 95 -12.40 -0.83 2.81
CA ALA A 95 -13.49 -0.01 3.36
C ALA A 95 -14.62 0.04 2.31
N PRO A 96 -15.92 -0.03 2.68
CA PRO A 96 -17.02 -0.18 1.73
C PRO A 96 -16.80 0.78 0.58
N GLN A 97 -16.46 0.21 -0.56
CA GLN A 97 -16.03 0.95 -1.72
C GLN A 97 -17.19 1.89 -2.03
N ALA A 98 -17.01 3.19 -1.77
CA ALA A 98 -18.01 4.15 -2.16
C ALA A 98 -18.24 3.92 -3.65
N GLU A 99 -19.43 3.41 -3.97
CA GLU A 99 -19.83 3.04 -5.32
C GLU A 99 -19.40 4.18 -6.23
N LYS A 100 -18.52 3.89 -7.21
CA LYS A 100 -18.00 4.92 -8.12
C LYS A 100 -19.14 5.38 -9.01
N LYS A 101 -19.97 6.32 -8.53
CA LYS A 101 -21.04 6.92 -9.33
C LYS A 101 -20.40 7.82 -10.37
N ARG A 102 -20.54 7.48 -11.65
CA ARG A 102 -20.20 8.43 -12.72
C ARG A 102 -21.29 9.49 -12.74
N VAL A 103 -20.88 10.74 -12.73
CA VAL A 103 -21.81 11.86 -12.95
C VAL A 103 -21.47 12.52 -14.28
N ALA A 104 -22.50 12.86 -15.03
CA ALA A 104 -22.36 13.74 -16.18
C ALA A 104 -22.70 15.17 -15.73
N ILE A 105 -21.78 16.09 -15.99
CA ILE A 105 -21.91 17.50 -15.65
C ILE A 105 -22.23 18.24 -16.94
N PHE A 106 -23.41 18.81 -17.03
CA PHE A 106 -23.88 19.54 -18.20
C PHE A 106 -24.15 21.00 -17.85
N TRP A 107 -23.91 21.89 -18.79
CA TRP A 107 -24.44 23.25 -18.75
C TRP A 107 -25.77 23.27 -19.48
N ASP A 108 -26.85 23.52 -18.76
CA ASP A 108 -28.18 23.68 -19.33
C ASP A 108 -28.39 25.16 -19.68
N SER A 109 -28.42 25.45 -20.99
CA SER A 109 -28.60 26.81 -21.50
C SER A 109 -30.02 27.34 -21.38
N GLU A 110 -31.03 26.47 -21.26
CA GLU A 110 -32.43 26.90 -21.06
C GLU A 110 -32.68 27.27 -19.59
N LEU A 111 -32.00 26.58 -18.67
CA LEU A 111 -32.10 26.83 -17.23
C LEU A 111 -30.97 27.71 -16.67
N GLU A 112 -30.04 28.16 -17.53
CA GLU A 112 -28.82 28.91 -17.20
C GLU A 112 -28.07 28.38 -15.96
N LYS A 113 -27.91 27.05 -15.87
CA LYS A 113 -27.29 26.42 -14.69
C LYS A 113 -26.54 25.15 -15.04
N VAL A 114 -25.65 24.74 -14.14
CA VAL A 114 -25.01 23.42 -14.19
C VAL A 114 -25.98 22.37 -13.65
N VAL A 115 -26.16 21.29 -14.41
CA VAL A 115 -26.95 20.10 -14.03
C VAL A 115 -25.99 18.93 -13.86
N ILE A 116 -26.19 18.15 -12.79
CA ILE A 116 -25.40 16.96 -12.47
C ILE A 116 -26.33 15.76 -12.51
N GLU A 117 -26.11 14.85 -13.44
CA GLU A 117 -26.89 13.62 -13.60
C GLU A 117 -26.05 12.40 -13.22
N HIS A 118 -26.66 11.42 -12.54
CA HIS A 118 -26.00 10.18 -12.18
C HIS A 118 -26.15 9.17 -13.32
N LEU A 119 -25.05 8.59 -13.79
CA LEU A 119 -25.07 7.45 -14.72
C LEU A 119 -25.03 6.15 -13.92
N GLU A 120 -26.06 5.32 -14.11
CA GLU A 120 -26.09 3.95 -13.58
C GLU A 120 -25.19 3.05 -14.44
N LEU A 121 -24.35 2.23 -13.78
CA LEU A 121 -23.52 1.23 -14.45
C LEU A 121 -24.38 -0.03 -14.65
N HIS A 122 -24.78 -0.32 -15.88
CA HIS A 122 -25.11 -1.69 -16.25
C HIS A 122 -23.80 -2.42 -16.54
N GLU A 123 -23.43 -3.35 -15.67
CA GLU A 123 -22.42 -4.36 -16.00
C GLU A 123 -23.07 -5.38 -16.94
N ASP A 124 -22.88 -5.20 -18.24
CA ASP A 124 -23.13 -6.27 -19.22
C ASP A 124 -22.06 -7.36 -19.01
N ILE A 125 -22.54 -8.55 -18.64
CA ILE A 125 -21.81 -9.79 -18.31
C ILE A 125 -20.85 -10.24 -19.41
#